data_AF-A0AA86NET8-F1
#
_entry.id   AF-A0AA86NET8-F1
#
_cell.length_a   1.000
_cell.length_b   1.000
_cell.length_c   1.000
_cell.angle_alpha   90.00
_cell.angle_beta   90.00
_cell.angle_gamma   90.00
#
_symmetry.space_group_name_H-M   'P 1'
#
loop_
_entity.id
_entity.type
_entity.pdbx_description
1 polymer ?
#
loop_
_entity_poly.entity_id
_entity_poly.type
_entity_poly.pdbx_seq_one_letter_code
_entity_poly.pdbx_strand_id
1 'polypeptide(L)'
;MDQLSRYKKQAKLGEGTYGEVFRVQDTENNEILAMKKIQVENDEEGIPGTAIREISLLRELNHENVVKIRRVICQNRKVYIMFEHCEMDLRKFMNANDLSQKLVRELTKQVMAGTNYCHIHRVMHRDLKPQNVLLNISGGQPICKLADFGLARSFGVPIRHYTHEIVTLWYRSPEVLLGSKLYSTAVDVWSIGCIMAELSTGEPLFQGRSEVEMLFEIFQLRGTPTEDTWPGVSQLKDWRDTFPKLMGQSLQKRLRNSLSAQGFDLLEKLLEMDPGKRIPLSEAMSHKWFLE
;
A
#
# COMPACT_ATOMS: atom_id res chain seq x y z
N MET A 1 10.20 -35.69 -0.87
CA MET A 1 10.86 -35.02 0.28
C MET A 1 10.02 -33.84 0.68
N ASP A 2 9.77 -33.69 1.97
CA ASP A 2 9.08 -32.53 2.54
C ASP A 2 9.93 -31.25 2.35
N GLN A 3 9.57 -30.40 1.39
CA GLN A 3 10.36 -29.20 1.07
C GLN A 3 10.38 -28.20 2.23
N LEU A 4 9.39 -28.25 3.13
CA LEU A 4 9.32 -27.38 4.30
C LEU A 4 10.32 -27.78 5.40
N SER A 5 10.80 -29.02 5.42
CA SER A 5 11.75 -29.50 6.44
C SER A 5 13.08 -28.72 6.45
N ARG A 6 13.45 -28.11 5.31
CA ARG A 6 14.59 -27.18 5.16
C ARG A 6 14.42 -25.88 5.95
N TYR A 7 13.20 -25.44 6.22
CA TYR A 7 12.92 -24.13 6.80
C TYR A 7 12.54 -24.25 8.28
N LYS A 8 13.49 -23.94 9.16
CA LYS A 8 13.26 -23.97 10.61
C LYS A 8 12.48 -22.74 11.05
N LYS A 9 11.24 -22.95 11.50
CA LYS A 9 10.38 -21.89 12.05
C LYS A 9 10.95 -21.37 13.37
N GLN A 10 11.02 -20.04 13.52
CA GLN A 10 11.59 -19.38 14.69
C GLN A 10 10.55 -18.59 15.48
N ALA A 11 9.89 -17.61 14.84
CA ALA A 11 8.93 -16.73 15.51
C ALA A 11 7.75 -16.36 14.60
N LYS A 12 6.61 -16.01 15.17
CA LYS A 12 5.49 -15.39 14.44
C LYS A 12 5.75 -13.89 14.33
N LEU A 13 5.81 -13.39 13.10
CA LEU A 13 6.05 -11.96 12.80
C LEU A 13 4.74 -11.18 12.74
N GLY A 14 3.65 -11.84 12.33
CA GLY A 14 2.34 -11.22 12.25
C GLY A 14 1.26 -12.20 11.83
N GLU A 15 0.03 -11.74 11.98
CA GLU A 15 -1.17 -12.37 11.46
C GLU A 15 -1.96 -11.29 10.75
N GLY A 16 -2.12 -11.45 9.44
CA GLY A 16 -2.95 -10.57 8.63
C GLY A 16 -4.28 -11.23 8.31
N THR A 17 -5.18 -10.48 7.67
CA THR A 17 -6.46 -10.97 7.14
C THR A 17 -6.33 -12.22 6.28
N TYR A 18 -5.14 -12.45 5.70
CA TYR A 18 -4.90 -13.42 4.64
C TYR A 18 -3.98 -14.58 5.03
N GLY A 19 -3.55 -14.64 6.30
CA GLY A 19 -2.71 -15.72 6.79
C GLY A 19 -1.63 -15.29 7.78
N GLU A 20 -0.80 -16.24 8.16
CA GLU A 20 0.22 -16.08 9.18
C GLU A 20 1.59 -15.86 8.54
N VAL A 21 2.37 -14.93 9.09
CA VAL A 21 3.74 -14.65 8.67
C VAL A 21 4.69 -15.09 9.78
N PHE A 22 5.70 -15.87 9.40
CA PHE A 22 6.69 -16.42 10.32
C PHE A 22 8.11 -16.06 9.90
N ARG A 23 8.97 -15.76 10.87
CA ARG A 23 10.41 -15.77 10.68
C ARG A 23 10.86 -17.21 10.60
N VAL A 24 11.58 -17.54 9.53
CA VAL A 24 12.14 -18.88 9.31
C VAL A 24 13.62 -18.75 8.95
N GLN A 25 14.39 -19.79 9.28
CA GLN A 25 15.78 -19.92 8.86
C GLN A 25 15.90 -21.05 7.86
N ASP A 26 16.48 -20.76 6.71
CA ASP A 26 16.87 -21.76 5.74
C ASP A 26 18.10 -22.52 6.27
N THR A 27 17.97 -23.83 6.46
CA THR A 27 19.03 -24.67 7.05
C THR A 27 20.18 -25.00 6.09
N GLU A 28 20.02 -24.79 4.78
CA GLU A 28 21.10 -25.06 3.82
C GLU A 28 22.12 -23.91 3.76
N ASN A 29 21.65 -22.66 3.80
CA ASN A 29 22.50 -21.47 3.65
C ASN A 29 22.48 -20.53 4.87
N ASN A 30 21.76 -20.90 5.94
CA ASN A 30 21.53 -20.12 7.15
C ASN A 30 20.84 -18.75 6.93
N GLU A 31 20.23 -18.52 5.76
CA GLU A 31 19.54 -17.27 5.45
C GLU A 31 18.25 -17.13 6.28
N ILE A 32 18.01 -15.92 6.79
CA ILE A 32 16.77 -15.58 7.50
C ILE A 32 15.75 -15.06 6.48
N LEU A 33 14.55 -15.64 6.53
CA LEU A 33 13.46 -15.36 5.59
C LEU A 33 12.16 -15.08 6.35
N ALA A 34 11.22 -14.44 5.67
CA ALA A 34 9.83 -14.33 6.11
C ALA A 34 8.96 -15.29 5.29
N MET A 35 8.29 -16.23 5.97
CA MET A 35 7.39 -17.20 5.34
C MET A 35 5.94 -16.78 5.57
N LYS A 36 5.23 -16.41 4.51
CA LYS A 36 3.78 -16.20 4.52
C LYS A 36 3.07 -17.50 4.16
N LYS A 37 2.23 -17.98 5.07
CA LYS A 37 1.40 -19.18 4.88
C LYS A 37 -0.02 -18.76 4.51
N ILE A 38 -0.46 -19.13 3.32
CA ILE A 38 -1.80 -18.88 2.79
C ILE A 38 -2.57 -20.19 2.76
N GLN A 39 -3.77 -20.18 3.33
CA GLN A 39 -4.71 -21.30 3.28
C GLN A 39 -5.68 -21.08 2.12
N VAL A 40 -5.84 -22.10 1.26
CA VAL A 40 -6.82 -22.06 0.17
C VAL A 40 -8.12 -22.68 0.69
N GLU A 41 -9.24 -21.97 0.56
CA GLU A 41 -10.54 -22.39 1.12
C GLU A 41 -11.30 -23.37 0.21
N ASN A 42 -11.03 -23.42 -1.10
CA ASN A 42 -11.70 -24.36 -2.01
C ASN A 42 -11.00 -25.73 -2.03
N ASP A 43 -11.56 -26.68 -1.29
CA ASP A 43 -11.04 -28.04 -1.11
C ASP A 43 -11.15 -28.95 -2.34
N GLU A 44 -11.93 -28.56 -3.36
CA GLU A 44 -12.21 -29.42 -4.53
C GLU A 44 -11.36 -29.11 -5.77
N GLU A 45 -10.96 -27.86 -6.00
CA GLU A 45 -10.30 -27.43 -7.25
C GLU A 45 -8.79 -27.15 -7.13
N GLY A 46 -8.22 -27.28 -5.92
CA GLY A 46 -6.82 -26.98 -5.67
C GLY A 46 -6.51 -25.48 -5.70
N ILE A 47 -5.26 -25.10 -6.00
CA ILE A 47 -4.85 -23.69 -6.04
C ILE A 47 -5.30 -23.08 -7.38
N PRO A 48 -6.05 -21.95 -7.39
CA PRO A 48 -6.48 -21.32 -8.63
C PRO A 48 -5.31 -20.96 -9.55
N GLY A 49 -5.43 -21.26 -10.85
CA GLY A 49 -4.39 -20.96 -11.84
C GLY A 49 -4.08 -19.47 -11.98
N THR A 50 -5.08 -18.60 -11.74
CA THR A 50 -4.91 -17.14 -11.67
C THR A 50 -3.89 -16.75 -10.59
N ALA A 51 -3.97 -17.41 -9.43
CA ALA A 51 -3.11 -17.11 -8.31
C ALA A 51 -1.66 -17.52 -8.54
N ILE A 52 -1.45 -18.70 -9.14
CA ILE A 52 -0.11 -19.14 -9.56
C ILE A 52 0.48 -18.13 -10.55
N ARG A 53 -0.32 -17.64 -11.50
CA ARG A 53 0.12 -16.64 -12.48
C ARG A 53 0.51 -15.32 -11.80
N GLU A 54 -0.28 -14.83 -10.87
CA GLU A 54 0.02 -13.60 -10.13
C GLU A 54 1.25 -13.73 -9.24
N ILE A 55 1.46 -14.86 -8.56
CA ILE A 55 2.71 -15.13 -7.84
C ILE A 55 3.90 -15.13 -8.80
N SER A 56 3.78 -15.76 -9.97
CA SER A 56 4.87 -15.81 -10.95
C SER A 56 5.25 -14.41 -11.43
N LEU A 57 4.27 -13.54 -11.70
CA LEU A 57 4.51 -12.13 -12.02
C LEU A 57 5.21 -11.39 -10.87
N LEU A 58 4.75 -11.58 -9.63
CA LEU A 58 5.37 -10.96 -8.46
C LEU A 58 6.80 -11.46 -8.20
N ARG A 59 7.11 -12.71 -8.59
CA ARG A 59 8.45 -13.28 -8.50
C ARG A 59 9.42 -12.66 -9.51
N GLU A 60 8.92 -12.16 -10.63
CA GLU A 60 9.72 -11.46 -11.65
C GLU A 60 10.06 -10.02 -11.23
N LEU A 61 9.34 -9.44 -10.27
CA LEU A 61 9.65 -8.11 -9.73
C LEU A 61 10.99 -8.14 -8.99
N ASN A 62 11.96 -7.41 -9.51
CA ASN A 62 13.30 -7.29 -8.94
C ASN A 62 13.71 -5.81 -8.90
N HIS A 63 13.40 -5.17 -7.78
CA HIS A 63 13.70 -3.77 -7.52
C HIS A 63 14.10 -3.61 -6.05
N GLU A 64 15.00 -2.66 -5.77
CA GLU A 64 15.49 -2.42 -4.40
C GLU A 64 14.33 -2.14 -3.43
N ASN A 65 13.34 -1.36 -3.89
CA ASN A 65 12.15 -0.98 -3.13
C ASN A 65 10.95 -1.92 -3.24
N VAL A 66 11.13 -3.17 -3.67
CA VAL A 66 10.08 -4.20 -3.71
C VAL A 66 10.59 -5.42 -2.95
N VAL A 67 9.77 -5.99 -2.06
CA VAL A 67 10.14 -7.19 -1.32
C VAL A 67 10.34 -8.38 -2.27
N LYS A 68 11.50 -9.02 -2.18
CA LYS A 68 11.85 -10.12 -3.07
C LYS A 68 11.22 -11.43 -2.63
N ILE A 69 10.50 -12.07 -3.53
CA ILE A 69 10.09 -13.48 -3.38
C ILE A 69 11.30 -14.36 -3.67
N ARG A 70 11.78 -15.08 -2.65
CA ARG A 70 12.87 -16.06 -2.76
C ARG A 70 12.38 -17.39 -3.29
N ARG A 71 11.23 -17.86 -2.79
CA ARG A 71 10.69 -19.18 -3.14
C ARG A 71 9.19 -19.24 -2.90
N VAL A 72 8.53 -20.13 -3.65
CA VAL A 72 7.13 -20.49 -3.46
C VAL A 72 7.08 -22.00 -3.32
N ILE A 73 6.41 -22.48 -2.28
CA ILE A 73 6.23 -23.90 -1.99
C ILE A 73 4.73 -24.16 -1.90
N CYS A 74 4.25 -25.11 -2.68
CA CYS A 74 2.86 -25.57 -2.63
C CYS A 74 2.87 -26.99 -2.06
N GLN A 75 2.30 -27.16 -0.87
CA GLN A 75 2.27 -28.46 -0.18
C GLN A 75 1.00 -28.59 0.65
N ASN A 76 0.35 -29.76 0.61
CA ASN A 76 -0.85 -30.06 1.37
C ASN A 76 -1.94 -28.97 1.23
N ARG A 77 -2.19 -28.52 -0.01
CA ARG A 77 -3.15 -27.45 -0.37
C ARG A 77 -2.89 -26.10 0.31
N LYS A 78 -1.68 -25.87 0.79
CA LYS A 78 -1.22 -24.60 1.35
C LYS A 78 -0.14 -24.02 0.46
N VAL A 79 -0.16 -22.70 0.34
CA VAL A 79 0.86 -21.94 -0.37
C VAL A 79 1.75 -21.25 0.66
N TYR A 80 3.04 -21.49 0.56
CA TYR A 80 4.06 -20.89 1.40
C TYR A 80 4.95 -20.02 0.53
N ILE A 81 4.91 -18.72 0.75
CA ILE A 81 5.73 -17.76 0.02
C ILE A 81 6.86 -17.31 0.94
N MET A 82 8.09 -17.56 0.51
CA MET A 82 9.31 -17.17 1.19
C MET A 82 9.77 -15.83 0.63
N PHE A 83 9.77 -14.81 1.47
CA PHE A 83 10.26 -13.47 1.17
C PHE A 83 11.63 -13.25 1.81
N GLU A 84 12.39 -12.30 1.28
CA GLU A 84 13.49 -11.71 2.05
C GLU A 84 12.97 -11.17 3.40
N HIS A 85 13.78 -11.32 4.45
CA HIS A 85 13.43 -10.80 5.76
C HIS A 85 13.67 -9.29 5.81
N CYS A 86 12.70 -8.56 6.37
CA CYS A 86 12.84 -7.14 6.70
C CYS A 86 12.78 -6.93 8.22
N GLU A 87 13.43 -5.89 8.73
CA GLU A 87 13.56 -5.66 10.18
C GLU A 87 12.26 -5.17 10.82
N MET A 88 11.57 -4.24 10.17
CA MET A 88 10.32 -3.66 10.67
C MET A 88 9.45 -3.10 9.53
N ASP A 89 8.27 -2.63 9.87
CA ASP A 89 7.38 -1.89 8.98
C ASP A 89 7.48 -0.37 9.24
N LEU A 90 7.09 0.44 8.24
CA LEU A 90 7.19 1.90 8.29
C LEU A 90 6.33 2.50 9.40
N ARG A 91 5.21 1.87 9.76
CA ARG A 91 4.38 2.27 10.91
C ARG A 91 5.19 2.24 12.20
N LYS A 92 5.84 1.10 12.50
CA LYS A 92 6.67 0.97 13.71
C LYS A 92 7.85 1.93 13.69
N PHE A 93 8.45 2.15 12.52
CA PHE A 93 9.56 3.08 12.37
C PHE A 93 9.15 4.53 12.67
N MET A 94 8.03 5.01 12.13
CA MET A 94 7.49 6.34 12.43
C MET A 94 7.15 6.51 13.91
N ASN A 95 6.59 5.49 14.56
CA ASN A 95 6.25 5.56 15.98
C ASN A 95 7.49 5.63 16.90
N ALA A 96 8.64 5.13 16.44
CA ALA A 96 9.86 5.06 17.22
C ALA A 96 10.86 6.18 16.93
N ASN A 97 10.63 6.99 15.89
CA ASN A 97 11.61 7.97 15.41
C ASN A 97 10.94 9.27 14.98
N ASP A 98 11.53 10.40 15.37
CA ASP A 98 11.21 11.70 14.78
C ASP A 98 11.85 11.81 13.39
N LEU A 99 11.04 12.06 12.37
CA LEU A 99 11.50 12.09 10.98
C LEU A 99 11.93 13.51 10.57
N SER A 100 13.20 13.65 10.18
CA SER A 100 13.65 14.88 9.53
C SER A 100 12.98 15.05 8.17
N GLN A 101 12.83 16.31 7.71
CA GLN A 101 12.28 16.60 6.38
C GLN A 101 13.04 15.91 5.24
N LYS A 102 14.36 15.77 5.38
CA LYS A 102 15.20 15.02 4.44
C LYS A 102 14.78 13.54 4.38
N LEU A 103 14.59 12.92 5.54
CA LEU A 103 14.19 11.51 5.62
C LEU A 103 12.76 11.29 5.09
N VAL A 104 11.83 12.23 5.36
CA VAL A 104 10.48 12.21 4.78
C VAL A 104 10.53 12.22 3.25
N ARG A 105 11.38 13.07 2.65
CA ARG A 105 11.62 13.09 1.20
C ARG A 105 12.18 11.76 0.69
N GLU A 106 13.21 11.24 1.33
CA GLU A 106 13.87 10.00 0.93
C GLU A 106 12.92 8.79 0.98
N LEU A 107 12.19 8.62 2.09
CA LEU A 107 11.23 7.53 2.25
C LEU A 107 10.08 7.63 1.22
N THR A 108 9.54 8.84 1.01
CA THR A 108 8.48 9.08 0.00
C THR A 108 8.98 8.72 -1.39
N LYS A 109 10.20 9.12 -1.76
CA LYS A 109 10.80 8.83 -3.07
C LYS A 109 11.00 7.33 -3.28
N GLN A 110 11.44 6.60 -2.25
CA GLN A 110 11.63 5.15 -2.31
C GLN A 110 10.29 4.41 -2.49
N VAL A 111 9.23 4.83 -1.79
CA VAL A 111 7.87 4.27 -1.96
C VAL A 111 7.36 4.53 -3.39
N MET A 112 7.56 5.75 -3.92
CA MET A 112 7.21 6.08 -5.30
C MET A 112 8.01 5.24 -6.32
N ALA A 113 9.32 5.06 -6.11
CA ALA A 113 10.18 4.29 -7.00
C ALA A 113 9.74 2.82 -7.09
N GLY A 114 9.52 2.16 -5.95
CA GLY A 114 9.00 0.79 -5.91
C GLY A 114 7.64 0.68 -6.58
N THR A 115 6.75 1.64 -6.35
CA THR A 115 5.38 1.61 -6.91
C THR A 115 5.40 1.85 -8.42
N ASN A 116 6.18 2.81 -8.90
CA ASN A 116 6.35 3.08 -10.32
C ASN A 116 6.95 1.88 -11.06
N TYR A 117 7.95 1.21 -10.46
CA TYR A 117 8.49 -0.04 -11.00
C TYR A 117 7.39 -1.09 -11.16
N CYS A 118 6.53 -1.28 -10.15
CA CYS A 118 5.41 -2.20 -10.24
C CYS A 118 4.42 -1.81 -11.35
N HIS A 119 4.09 -0.52 -11.47
CA HIS A 119 3.18 0.00 -12.50
C HIS A 119 3.70 -0.26 -13.92
N ILE A 120 5.00 -0.07 -14.17
CA ILE A 120 5.64 -0.39 -15.45
C ILE A 120 5.50 -1.89 -15.78
N HIS A 121 5.55 -2.75 -14.76
CA HIS A 121 5.34 -4.19 -14.89
C HIS A 121 3.87 -4.61 -14.81
N ARG A 122 2.94 -3.65 -14.94
CA ARG A 122 1.47 -3.86 -14.94
C ARG A 122 0.93 -4.47 -13.63
N VAL A 123 1.62 -4.21 -12.51
CA VAL A 123 1.20 -4.60 -11.17
C VAL A 123 0.75 -3.37 -10.40
N MET A 124 -0.48 -3.39 -9.89
CA MET A 124 -1.00 -2.39 -8.95
C MET A 124 -0.98 -2.96 -7.53
N HIS A 125 -0.61 -2.16 -6.55
CA HIS A 125 -0.49 -2.62 -5.17
C HIS A 125 -1.86 -2.72 -4.48
N ARG A 126 -2.68 -1.67 -4.58
CA ARG A 126 -4.09 -1.54 -4.12
C ARG A 126 -4.32 -1.55 -2.60
N ASP A 127 -3.29 -1.80 -1.80
CA ASP A 127 -3.33 -1.74 -0.33
C ASP A 127 -2.07 -1.06 0.22
N LEU A 128 -1.60 0.03 -0.42
CA LEU A 128 -0.45 0.78 0.09
C LEU A 128 -0.82 1.47 1.40
N LYS A 129 -0.03 1.19 2.44
CA LYS A 129 -0.12 1.76 3.78
C LYS A 129 1.20 1.54 4.50
N PRO A 130 1.53 2.30 5.57
CA PRO A 130 2.80 2.15 6.27
C PRO A 130 3.09 0.73 6.79
N GLN A 131 2.06 -0.04 7.16
CA GLN A 131 2.23 -1.44 7.59
C GLN A 131 2.69 -2.39 6.46
N ASN A 132 2.43 -2.02 5.20
CA ASN A 132 2.81 -2.77 4.00
C ASN A 132 4.10 -2.22 3.35
N VAL A 133 4.73 -1.19 3.94
CA VAL A 133 6.06 -0.72 3.56
C VAL A 133 7.04 -1.23 4.60
N LEU A 134 7.81 -2.25 4.26
CA LEU A 134 8.84 -2.82 5.14
C LEU A 134 10.14 -2.02 5.03
N LEU A 135 11.00 -2.14 6.03
CA LEU A 135 12.28 -1.45 6.12
C LEU A 135 13.42 -2.41 6.43
N ASN A 136 14.55 -2.21 5.76
CA ASN A 136 15.86 -2.72 6.16
C ASN A 136 16.75 -1.55 6.56
N ILE A 137 17.55 -1.70 7.61
CA ILE A 137 18.46 -0.64 8.06
C ILE A 137 19.87 -1.00 7.59
N SER A 138 20.28 -0.42 6.47
CA SER A 138 21.60 -0.65 5.89
C SER A 138 22.50 0.55 6.12
N GLY A 139 23.62 0.37 6.83
CA GLY A 139 24.55 1.48 7.14
C GLY A 139 23.91 2.64 7.92
N GLY A 140 22.85 2.36 8.69
CA GLY A 140 22.07 3.38 9.41
C GLY A 140 21.02 4.11 8.58
N GLN A 141 20.84 3.74 7.30
CA GLN A 141 19.82 4.33 6.42
C GLN A 141 18.68 3.33 6.16
N PRO A 142 17.40 3.74 6.31
CA PRO A 142 16.27 2.88 6.02
C PRO A 142 16.03 2.74 4.51
N ILE A 143 15.93 1.48 4.06
CA ILE A 143 15.57 1.11 2.70
C ILE A 143 14.13 0.57 2.72
N CYS A 144 13.21 1.29 2.09
CA CYS A 144 11.81 0.89 1.94
C CYS A 144 11.69 -0.30 0.99
N LYS A 145 10.84 -1.26 1.33
CA LYS A 145 10.46 -2.41 0.50
C LYS A 145 8.95 -2.59 0.54
N LEU A 146 8.30 -2.38 -0.61
CA LEU A 146 6.87 -2.64 -0.74
C LEU A 146 6.59 -4.14 -0.56
N ALA A 147 5.65 -4.47 0.31
CA ALA A 147 5.26 -5.84 0.62
C ALA A 147 3.74 -5.97 0.62
N ASP A 148 3.24 -7.21 0.66
CA ASP A 148 1.80 -7.47 0.70
C ASP A 148 1.02 -6.81 -0.45
N PHE A 149 1.60 -6.90 -1.66
CA PHE A 149 0.84 -6.85 -2.90
C PHE A 149 -0.39 -7.73 -2.73
N GLY A 150 -1.55 -7.31 -3.25
CA GLY A 150 -2.86 -7.91 -3.04
C GLY A 150 -3.04 -9.39 -3.43
N LEU A 151 -1.98 -10.20 -3.44
CA LEU A 151 -1.86 -11.65 -3.42
C LEU A 151 -3.12 -12.38 -3.00
N ALA A 152 -3.78 -12.01 -1.90
CA ALA A 152 -5.00 -12.72 -1.48
C ALA A 152 -6.18 -12.56 -2.45
N ARG A 153 -6.32 -11.41 -3.12
CA ARG A 153 -7.33 -11.19 -4.18
C ARG A 153 -7.07 -12.10 -5.38
N SER A 154 -5.81 -12.48 -5.62
CA SER A 154 -5.37 -13.41 -6.66
C SER A 154 -5.80 -14.86 -6.41
N PHE A 155 -5.83 -15.27 -5.14
CA PHE A 155 -6.19 -16.64 -4.72
C PHE A 155 -7.68 -16.90 -4.57
N GLY A 156 -8.54 -15.94 -4.92
CA GLY A 156 -9.98 -16.08 -4.74
C GLY A 156 -10.39 -16.31 -3.28
N VAL A 157 -9.50 -15.98 -2.33
CA VAL A 157 -9.82 -16.01 -0.91
C VAL A 157 -10.93 -14.99 -0.72
N PRO A 158 -12.14 -15.40 -0.29
CA PRO A 158 -13.19 -14.45 0.02
C PRO A 158 -12.58 -13.40 0.94
N ILE A 159 -12.78 -12.12 0.62
CA ILE A 159 -12.56 -11.07 1.61
C ILE A 159 -13.54 -11.42 2.72
N ARG A 160 -13.08 -12.16 3.73
CA ARG A 160 -13.95 -12.61 4.81
C ARG A 160 -14.61 -11.35 5.33
N HIS A 161 -15.95 -11.38 5.37
CA HIS A 161 -16.76 -10.33 5.95
C HIS A 161 -16.57 -10.34 7.47
N TYR A 162 -15.35 -10.16 7.94
CA TYR A 162 -15.10 -9.90 9.34
C TYR A 162 -15.53 -8.46 9.61
N THR A 163 -16.42 -8.36 10.59
CA THR A 163 -16.79 -7.21 11.42
C THR A 163 -16.07 -5.91 11.07
N HIS A 164 -16.86 -4.84 10.91
CA HIS A 164 -16.54 -3.45 10.56
C HIS A 164 -15.27 -2.80 11.18
N GLU A 165 -14.48 -3.50 11.98
CA GLU A 165 -13.37 -2.98 12.79
C GLU A 165 -11.94 -3.24 12.24
N ILE A 166 -11.71 -4.06 11.20
CA ILE A 166 -10.32 -4.51 10.88
C ILE A 166 -9.90 -4.43 9.39
N VAL A 167 -10.33 -3.39 8.65
CA VAL A 167 -9.62 -2.99 7.42
C VAL A 167 -9.42 -1.48 7.43
N THR A 168 -8.17 -1.04 7.50
CA THR A 168 -7.82 0.39 7.48
C THR A 168 -8.24 1.02 6.15
N LEU A 169 -9.21 1.93 6.19
CA LEU A 169 -9.72 2.66 5.00
C LEU A 169 -8.88 3.90 4.64
N TRP A 170 -8.00 4.33 5.54
CA TRP A 170 -7.34 5.65 5.56
C TRP A 170 -6.51 6.00 4.31
N TYR A 171 -6.11 4.99 3.53
CA TYR A 171 -5.29 5.15 2.32
C TYR A 171 -6.08 4.86 1.03
N ARG A 172 -7.37 4.56 1.13
CA ARG A 172 -8.22 4.21 -0.01
C ARG A 172 -8.61 5.49 -0.76
N SER A 173 -8.52 5.44 -2.08
CA SER A 173 -8.84 6.58 -2.95
C SER A 173 -10.36 6.81 -3.08
N PRO A 174 -10.79 8.05 -3.38
CA PRO A 174 -12.21 8.40 -3.44
C PRO A 174 -12.98 7.61 -4.50
N GLU A 175 -12.38 7.28 -5.64
CA GLU A 175 -13.05 6.48 -6.69
C GLU A 175 -13.32 5.05 -6.26
N VAL A 176 -12.47 4.47 -5.41
CA VAL A 176 -12.72 3.14 -4.85
C VAL A 176 -13.83 3.21 -3.80
N LEU A 177 -13.84 4.26 -2.97
CA LEU A 177 -14.90 4.50 -1.97
C LEU A 177 -16.27 4.82 -2.60
N LEU A 178 -16.28 5.45 -3.78
CA LEU A 178 -17.49 5.74 -4.56
C LEU A 178 -17.93 4.58 -5.46
N GLY A 179 -17.27 3.42 -5.37
CA GLY A 179 -17.69 2.20 -6.06
C GLY A 179 -17.35 2.16 -7.54
N SER A 180 -16.31 2.89 -7.99
CA SER A 180 -15.81 2.77 -9.36
C SER A 180 -15.36 1.32 -9.62
N LYS A 181 -15.87 0.73 -10.70
CA LYS A 181 -15.41 -0.58 -11.20
C LYS A 181 -14.10 -0.49 -11.98
N LEU A 182 -13.78 0.72 -12.45
CA LEU A 182 -12.57 1.00 -13.23
C LEU A 182 -11.60 1.76 -12.33
N TYR A 183 -10.62 1.05 -11.80
CA TYR A 183 -9.51 1.65 -11.07
C TYR A 183 -8.20 1.43 -11.84
N SER A 184 -7.39 2.47 -11.87
CA SER A 184 -6.07 2.49 -12.52
C SER A 184 -4.96 2.56 -11.48
N THR A 185 -3.73 2.74 -11.93
CA THR A 185 -2.56 3.02 -11.09
C THR A 185 -2.73 4.23 -10.17
N ALA A 186 -3.68 5.12 -10.47
CA ALA A 186 -4.01 6.32 -9.69
C ALA A 186 -4.47 6.02 -8.25
N VAL A 187 -4.95 4.80 -7.95
CA VAL A 187 -5.30 4.40 -6.58
C VAL A 187 -4.06 4.36 -5.67
N ASP A 188 -2.95 3.85 -6.20
CA ASP A 188 -1.69 3.75 -5.46
C ASP A 188 -1.06 5.14 -5.28
N VAL A 189 -1.21 6.03 -6.28
CA VAL A 189 -0.76 7.43 -6.22
C VAL A 189 -1.44 8.17 -5.06
N TRP A 190 -2.75 7.99 -4.90
CA TRP A 190 -3.49 8.56 -3.77
C TRP A 190 -2.97 8.03 -2.43
N SER A 191 -2.80 6.71 -2.30
CA SER A 191 -2.27 6.11 -1.08
C SER A 191 -0.89 6.65 -0.72
N ILE A 192 -0.03 6.90 -1.71
CA ILE A 192 1.29 7.54 -1.51
C ILE A 192 1.13 8.98 -0.99
N GLY A 193 0.17 9.75 -1.51
CA GLY A 193 -0.16 11.08 -0.97
C GLY A 193 -0.53 11.03 0.51
N CYS A 194 -1.37 10.06 0.92
CA CYS A 194 -1.71 9.84 2.33
C CYS A 194 -0.47 9.46 3.16
N ILE A 195 0.40 8.56 2.67
CA ILE A 195 1.64 8.16 3.35
C ILE A 195 2.61 9.35 3.47
N MET A 196 2.76 10.17 2.43
CA MET A 196 3.62 11.36 2.44
C MET A 196 3.15 12.38 3.49
N ALA A 197 1.84 12.64 3.56
CA ALA A 197 1.29 13.52 4.58
C ALA A 197 1.57 12.98 5.99
N GLU A 198 1.32 11.68 6.21
CA GLU A 198 1.54 11.03 7.49
C GLU A 198 3.02 10.97 7.91
N LEU A 199 3.95 10.74 6.97
CA LEU A 199 5.38 10.85 7.24
C LEU A 199 5.76 12.26 7.72
N SER A 200 5.09 13.29 7.21
CA SER A 200 5.38 14.69 7.56
C SER A 200 4.80 15.12 8.92
N THR A 201 3.69 14.51 9.35
CA THR A 201 2.96 14.91 10.56
C THR A 201 3.08 13.91 11.71
N GLY A 202 3.49 12.67 11.44
CA GLY A 202 3.43 11.54 12.36
C GLY A 202 2.03 10.93 12.52
N GLU A 203 1.00 11.52 11.90
CA GLU A 203 -0.40 11.17 12.11
C GLU A 203 -1.11 10.88 10.77
N PRO A 204 -2.00 9.86 10.69
CA PRO A 204 -2.74 9.57 9.47
C PRO A 204 -3.53 10.79 8.99
N LEU A 205 -3.44 11.08 7.70
CA LEU A 205 -4.12 12.23 7.07
C LEU A 205 -5.63 12.17 7.24
N PHE A 206 -6.18 10.96 7.07
CA PHE A 206 -7.59 10.65 7.22
C PHE A 206 -7.76 9.47 8.18
N GLN A 207 -8.80 9.51 9.01
CA GLN A 207 -9.05 8.54 10.07
C GLN A 207 -10.53 8.07 10.12
N GLY A 208 -11.26 8.21 9.01
CA GLY A 208 -12.65 7.75 8.90
C GLY A 208 -12.81 6.25 9.23
N ARG A 209 -13.88 5.91 9.96
CA ARG A 209 -14.14 4.54 10.47
C ARG A 209 -15.11 3.76 9.60
N SER A 210 -15.78 4.43 8.68
CA SER A 210 -16.64 3.83 7.66
C SER A 210 -16.32 4.44 6.29
N GLU A 211 -16.76 3.81 5.20
CA GLU A 211 -16.55 4.34 3.85
C GLU A 211 -17.18 5.72 3.67
N VAL A 212 -18.35 5.92 4.30
CA VAL A 212 -19.05 7.19 4.34
C VAL A 212 -18.24 8.24 5.11
N GLU A 213 -17.82 7.96 6.35
CA GLU A 213 -16.98 8.89 7.13
C GLU A 213 -15.67 9.23 6.40
N MET A 214 -15.07 8.24 5.75
CA MET A 214 -13.84 8.41 4.97
C MET A 214 -14.07 9.38 3.80
N LEU A 215 -15.17 9.25 3.06
CA LEU A 215 -15.57 10.23 2.03
C LEU A 215 -15.80 11.62 2.61
N PHE A 216 -16.48 11.73 3.76
CA PHE A 216 -16.70 13.01 4.43
C PHE A 216 -15.39 13.71 4.80
N GLU A 217 -14.42 12.99 5.36
CA GLU A 217 -13.11 13.57 5.68
C GLU A 217 -12.35 14.01 4.42
N ILE A 218 -12.40 13.22 3.34
CA ILE A 218 -11.82 13.59 2.06
C ILE A 218 -12.47 14.88 1.54
N PHE A 219 -13.79 14.96 1.52
CA PHE A 219 -14.51 16.13 1.02
C PHE A 219 -14.30 17.37 1.90
N GLN A 220 -14.14 17.20 3.22
CA GLN A 220 -13.78 18.32 4.11
C GLN A 220 -12.41 18.91 3.77
N LEU A 221 -11.47 18.08 3.32
CA LEU A 221 -10.12 18.51 3.00
C LEU A 221 -9.98 18.97 1.54
N ARG A 222 -10.49 18.20 0.57
CA ARG A 222 -10.30 18.42 -0.87
C ARG A 222 -11.51 19.05 -1.56
N GLY A 223 -12.62 19.21 -0.85
CA GLY A 223 -13.88 19.67 -1.41
C GLY A 223 -14.72 18.51 -1.95
N THR A 224 -16.03 18.73 -2.01
CA THR A 224 -16.95 17.78 -2.64
C THR A 224 -16.79 17.91 -4.15
N PRO A 225 -16.47 16.82 -4.87
CA PRO A 225 -16.28 16.88 -6.31
C PRO A 225 -17.60 17.25 -7.00
N THR A 226 -17.48 17.93 -8.13
CA THR A 226 -18.58 18.28 -9.03
C THR A 226 -18.26 17.74 -10.41
N GLU A 227 -19.22 17.77 -11.33
CA GLU A 227 -18.97 17.41 -12.73
C GLU A 227 -17.92 18.30 -13.41
N ASP A 228 -17.69 19.51 -12.90
CA ASP A 228 -16.63 20.39 -13.42
C ASP A 228 -15.23 19.97 -12.93
N THR A 229 -15.13 19.58 -11.66
CA THR A 229 -13.83 19.21 -11.05
C THR A 229 -13.46 17.76 -11.36
N TRP A 230 -14.45 16.86 -11.39
CA TRP A 230 -14.33 15.45 -11.74
C TRP A 230 -15.51 15.02 -12.63
N PRO A 231 -15.37 15.12 -13.96
CA PRO A 231 -16.39 14.67 -14.90
C PRO A 231 -16.72 13.18 -14.74
N GLY A 232 -18.01 12.86 -14.63
CA GLY A 232 -18.55 11.51 -14.44
C GLY A 232 -18.67 11.07 -12.97
N VAL A 233 -18.32 11.92 -12.00
CA VAL A 233 -18.39 11.56 -10.57
C VAL A 233 -19.82 11.20 -10.13
N SER A 234 -20.84 11.87 -10.68
CA SER A 234 -22.24 11.60 -10.37
C SER A 234 -22.75 10.24 -10.86
N GLN A 235 -22.02 9.60 -11.78
CA GLN A 235 -22.36 8.30 -12.34
C GLN A 235 -21.76 7.14 -11.55
N LEU A 236 -20.91 7.42 -10.56
CA LEU A 236 -20.31 6.39 -9.71
C LEU A 236 -21.39 5.73 -8.84
N LYS A 237 -21.26 4.40 -8.68
CA LYS A 237 -22.28 3.54 -8.08
C LYS A 237 -22.76 4.05 -6.71
N ASP A 238 -21.82 4.49 -5.89
CA ASP A 238 -22.08 4.88 -4.50
C ASP A 238 -22.11 6.42 -4.32
N TRP A 239 -22.20 7.17 -5.42
CA TRP A 239 -22.46 8.62 -5.39
C TRP A 239 -23.86 8.94 -4.85
N ARG A 240 -23.97 10.07 -4.12
CA ARG A 240 -25.23 10.57 -3.56
C ARG A 240 -25.30 12.08 -3.72
N ASP A 241 -26.36 12.60 -4.34
CA ASP A 241 -26.58 14.06 -4.45
C ASP A 241 -26.83 14.74 -3.10
N THR A 242 -27.10 13.95 -2.06
CA THR A 242 -27.26 14.39 -0.67
C THR A 242 -25.93 14.61 0.05
N PHE A 243 -24.78 14.31 -0.57
CA PHE A 243 -23.48 14.64 0.04
C PHE A 243 -23.38 16.14 0.29
N PRO A 244 -22.75 16.56 1.41
CA PRO A 244 -22.59 17.98 1.71
C PRO A 244 -21.75 18.64 0.61
N LYS A 245 -22.06 19.88 0.24
CA LYS A 245 -21.29 20.66 -0.74
C LYS A 245 -20.20 21.44 0.00
N LEU A 246 -19.01 20.86 0.10
CA LEU A 246 -17.88 21.42 0.83
C LEU A 246 -16.87 22.03 -0.14
N MET A 247 -16.30 23.19 0.20
CA MET A 247 -15.32 23.89 -0.64
C MET A 247 -13.89 23.33 -0.52
N GLY A 248 -13.64 22.44 0.44
CA GLY A 248 -12.29 21.98 0.79
C GLY A 248 -11.53 22.98 1.65
N GLN A 249 -10.33 22.60 2.06
CA GLN A 249 -9.43 23.39 2.90
C GLN A 249 -8.02 23.33 2.34
N SER A 250 -7.21 24.36 2.64
CA SER A 250 -5.79 24.32 2.30
C SER A 250 -5.08 23.19 3.05
N LEU A 251 -4.36 22.34 2.32
CA LEU A 251 -3.50 21.30 2.90
C LEU A 251 -2.45 21.91 3.82
N GLN A 252 -1.89 23.07 3.45
CA GLN A 252 -0.93 23.79 4.27
C GLN A 252 -1.52 24.20 5.64
N LYS A 253 -2.78 24.64 5.67
CA LYS A 253 -3.47 24.95 6.92
C LYS A 253 -3.73 23.69 7.76
N ARG A 254 -4.14 22.60 7.13
CA ARG A 254 -4.43 21.32 7.81
C ARG A 254 -3.17 20.70 8.43
N LEU A 255 -2.05 20.70 7.69
CA LEU A 255 -0.81 20.02 8.08
C LEU A 255 0.23 20.96 8.72
N ARG A 256 -0.13 22.22 9.00
CA ARG A 256 0.66 23.16 9.82
C ARG A 256 2.15 23.26 9.43
N ASN A 257 2.44 23.63 8.17
CA ASN A 257 3.80 23.78 7.65
C ASN A 257 4.70 22.53 7.84
N SER A 258 4.13 21.33 7.93
CA SER A 258 4.89 20.07 7.99
C SER A 258 5.70 19.78 6.71
N LEU A 259 5.46 20.53 5.64
CA LEU A 259 6.13 20.42 4.36
C LEU A 259 6.54 21.82 3.88
N SER A 260 7.53 21.87 2.98
CA SER A 260 7.86 23.07 2.22
C SER A 260 6.78 23.39 1.19
N ALA A 261 6.89 24.56 0.53
CA ALA A 261 5.98 24.93 -0.55
C ALA A 261 5.99 23.90 -1.70
N GLN A 262 7.16 23.37 -2.09
CA GLN A 262 7.23 22.32 -3.12
C GLN A 262 6.66 20.99 -2.62
N GLY A 263 6.76 20.72 -1.31
CA GLY A 263 6.17 19.53 -0.71
C GLY A 263 4.65 19.57 -0.74
N PHE A 264 4.04 20.72 -0.41
CA PHE A 264 2.59 20.90 -0.54
C PHE A 264 2.12 20.84 -2.00
N ASP A 265 2.85 21.43 -2.93
CA ASP A 265 2.54 21.35 -4.36
C ASP A 265 2.56 19.91 -4.88
N LEU A 266 3.55 19.10 -4.48
CA LEU A 266 3.55 17.67 -4.81
C LEU A 266 2.37 16.94 -4.16
N LEU A 267 2.11 17.19 -2.87
CA LEU A 267 1.03 16.54 -2.13
C LEU A 267 -0.35 16.83 -2.74
N GLU A 268 -0.60 18.05 -3.17
CA GLU A 268 -1.84 18.44 -3.86
C GLU A 268 -2.04 17.65 -5.15
N LYS A 269 -0.98 17.46 -5.95
CA LYS A 269 -1.00 16.69 -7.20
C LYS A 269 -1.21 15.19 -6.97
N LEU A 270 -0.70 14.64 -5.87
CA LEU A 270 -0.94 13.24 -5.48
C LEU A 270 -2.38 13.00 -5.00
N LEU A 271 -2.96 14.01 -4.34
CA LEU A 271 -4.32 14.00 -3.76
C LEU A 271 -5.35 14.74 -4.62
N GLU A 272 -5.15 14.75 -5.93
CA GLU A 272 -6.12 15.24 -6.89
C GLU A 272 -7.36 14.33 -6.88
N MET A 273 -8.57 14.90 -6.87
CA MET A 273 -9.80 14.11 -6.70
C MET A 273 -10.08 13.25 -7.93
N ASP A 274 -10.00 13.87 -9.12
CA ASP A 274 -10.13 13.18 -10.39
C ASP A 274 -8.92 12.26 -10.63
N PRO A 275 -9.10 10.93 -10.70
CA PRO A 275 -7.99 10.00 -10.93
C PRO A 275 -7.29 10.23 -12.28
N GLY A 276 -7.95 10.84 -13.27
CA GLY A 276 -7.36 11.20 -14.56
C GLY A 276 -6.43 12.42 -14.50
N LYS A 277 -6.52 13.23 -13.44
CA LYS A 277 -5.68 14.43 -13.23
C LYS A 277 -4.57 14.22 -12.19
N ARG A 278 -4.56 13.10 -11.45
CA ARG A 278 -3.47 12.76 -10.52
C ARG A 278 -2.16 12.62 -11.26
N ILE A 279 -1.10 13.19 -10.69
CA ILE A 279 0.24 13.14 -11.26
C ILE A 279 0.74 11.70 -11.44
N PRO A 280 1.23 11.31 -12.63
CA PRO A 280 1.89 10.03 -12.82
C PRO A 280 3.18 9.92 -11.99
N LEU A 281 3.47 8.75 -11.41
CA LEU A 281 4.66 8.59 -10.55
C LEU A 281 5.97 8.85 -11.29
N SER A 282 6.04 8.57 -12.59
CA SER A 282 7.20 8.90 -13.43
C SER A 282 7.52 10.40 -13.43
N GLU A 283 6.49 11.26 -13.34
CA GLU A 283 6.65 12.71 -13.25
C GLU A 283 6.86 13.16 -11.80
N ALA A 284 6.09 12.60 -10.86
CA ALA A 284 6.17 12.91 -9.44
C ALA A 284 7.59 12.72 -8.88
N MET A 285 8.30 11.65 -9.28
CA MET A 285 9.66 11.39 -8.81
C MET A 285 10.71 12.41 -9.28
N SER A 286 10.39 13.20 -10.32
CA SER A 286 11.21 14.30 -10.83
C SER A 286 10.78 15.66 -10.28
N HIS A 287 9.84 15.69 -9.34
CA HIS A 287 9.33 16.92 -8.76
C HIS A 287 10.42 17.71 -8.01
N LYS A 288 10.34 19.04 -8.07
CA LYS A 288 11.33 19.96 -7.47
C LYS A 288 11.49 19.78 -5.96
N TRP A 289 10.47 19.26 -5.27
CA TRP A 289 10.55 18.93 -3.85
C TRP A 289 11.71 17.98 -3.52
N PHE A 290 12.03 17.05 -4.41
CA PHE A 290 13.14 16.11 -4.21
C PHE A 290 14.53 16.72 -4.50
N LEU A 291 14.59 17.98 -4.91
CA LEU A 291 15.84 18.74 -5.10
C LEU A 291 16.14 19.68 -3.92
N GLU A 292 15.22 19.81 -2.96
CA GLU A 292 15.38 20.60 -1.74
C GLU A 292 16.23 19.90 -0.66
#